data_AF-A0A085Z5C8-F1
#
_entry.id   AF-A0A085Z5C8-F1
#
_cell.length_a   1.000
_cell.length_b   1.000
_cell.length_c   1.000
_cell.angle_alpha   90.00
_cell.angle_beta   90.00
_cell.angle_gamma   90.00
#
_symmetry.space_group_name_H-M   'P 1'
#
loop_
_entity.id
_entity.type
_entity.pdbx_description
1 polymer ?
#
loop_
_entity_poly.entity_id
_entity_poly.type
_entity_poly.pdbx_seq_one_letter_code
_entity_poly.pdbx_strand_id
1 'polypeptide(L)'
;MLDLRTVTVMRYILPLREGGSLPALAEADDDFKYVLKFRGAGHGVKMLISELLGGKITEILGLKIPELVFVNLDVDFGRTEADEEIQDLLKNSEGLNLGLHYLSGSIAYDSSVKIDPLLASKIVWLDTFITNIDRTFKNTNLLMWHKELWVIDNGASFYFHHSWQNFDAAAKTPFKYVKDHVLLPQATKLDEADRFAHEVLNDNIFRDIVNLIPQDWLHWDDAEESPDEIREVYFNFLKTRLENSQIFVNEARNARG
;
A
#
# COMPACT_ATOMS: atom_id res chain seq x y z
N MET A 1 -1.70 2.73 18.85
CA MET A 1 -1.06 4.01 18.49
C MET A 1 -0.69 3.88 17.02
N LEU A 2 -1.46 4.51 16.14
CA LEU A 2 -1.31 4.41 14.67
C LEU A 2 -0.26 5.42 14.15
N ASP A 3 0.76 5.71 14.96
CA ASP A 3 1.72 6.78 14.67
C ASP A 3 2.79 6.30 13.68
N LEU A 4 3.35 7.23 12.91
CA LEU A 4 4.48 6.98 12.01
C LEU A 4 5.65 7.87 12.43
N ARG A 5 6.84 7.28 12.46
CA ARG A 5 8.07 8.07 12.61
C ARG A 5 8.31 8.86 11.34
N THR A 6 8.94 10.01 11.50
CA THR A 6 9.50 10.80 10.40
C THR A 6 11.02 10.73 10.48
N VAL A 7 11.65 10.41 9.36
CA VAL A 7 13.11 10.33 9.22
C VAL A 7 13.59 11.24 8.10
N THR A 8 14.85 11.66 8.14
CA THR A 8 15.47 12.48 7.09
C THR A 8 16.42 11.62 6.28
N VAL A 9 16.30 11.62 4.96
CA VAL A 9 17.23 10.85 4.13
C VAL A 9 18.59 11.51 4.14
N MET A 10 19.61 10.74 4.50
CA MET A 10 21.00 11.19 4.54
C MET A 10 21.77 10.76 3.30
N ARG A 11 21.41 9.61 2.72
CA ARG A 11 22.17 9.04 1.60
C ARG A 11 21.31 8.22 0.66
N TYR A 12 21.38 8.56 -0.63
CA TYR A 12 20.90 7.71 -1.72
C TYR A 12 21.88 6.55 -1.92
N ILE A 13 21.38 5.30 -1.89
CA ILE A 13 22.23 4.12 -2.07
C ILE A 13 22.15 3.63 -3.52
N LEU A 14 20.95 3.26 -3.99
CA LEU A 14 20.76 2.80 -5.36
C LEU A 14 19.27 2.82 -5.76
N PRO A 15 18.97 2.96 -7.06
CA PRO A 15 17.62 2.73 -7.59
C PRO A 15 17.28 1.25 -7.61
N LEU A 16 16.06 0.92 -7.20
CA LEU A 16 15.44 -0.38 -7.38
C LEU A 16 14.61 -0.31 -8.67
N ARG A 17 15.13 -0.89 -9.75
CA ARG A 17 14.50 -0.84 -11.08
C ARG A 17 13.32 -1.82 -11.15
N GLU A 18 12.25 -1.52 -10.43
CA GLU A 18 11.00 -2.27 -10.42
C GLU A 18 9.88 -1.41 -11.02
N GLY A 19 9.41 -1.82 -12.20
CA GLY A 19 8.26 -1.19 -12.87
C GLY A 19 8.43 0.31 -13.14
N GLY A 20 7.31 1.04 -13.17
CA GLY A 20 7.25 2.47 -13.48
C GLY A 20 7.34 3.42 -12.28
N SER A 21 7.49 2.91 -11.05
CA SER A 21 7.52 3.73 -9.82
C SER A 21 8.93 4.06 -9.31
N LEU A 22 9.97 3.45 -9.91
CA LEU A 22 11.40 3.67 -9.63
C LEU A 22 11.73 3.89 -8.13
N PRO A 23 11.37 2.95 -7.23
CA PRO A 23 11.74 3.05 -5.83
C PRO A 23 13.25 3.08 -5.66
N ALA A 24 13.73 3.52 -4.49
CA ALA A 24 15.16 3.52 -4.20
C ALA A 24 15.48 3.07 -2.79
N LEU A 25 16.64 2.45 -2.63
CA LEU A 25 17.22 2.18 -1.32
C LEU A 25 17.96 3.43 -0.84
N ALA A 26 17.69 3.85 0.38
CA ALA A 26 18.35 4.99 1.01
C ALA A 26 18.63 4.72 2.49
N GLU A 27 19.57 5.47 3.06
CA GLU A 27 19.89 5.49 4.49
C GLU A 27 19.42 6.81 5.09
N ALA A 28 18.82 6.74 6.28
CA ALA A 28 18.28 7.90 6.98
C ALA A 28 19.12 8.29 8.21
N ASP A 29 18.71 9.36 8.88
CA ASP A 29 19.34 9.96 10.06
C ASP A 29 19.28 9.09 11.33
N ASP A 30 18.54 7.99 11.28
CA ASP A 30 18.43 6.99 12.35
C ASP A 30 19.29 5.73 12.09
N ASP A 31 20.24 5.81 11.15
CA ASP A 31 21.14 4.73 10.72
C ASP A 31 20.44 3.49 10.10
N PHE A 32 19.14 3.56 9.86
CA PHE A 32 18.40 2.50 9.17
C PHE A 32 18.31 2.75 7.65
N LYS A 33 17.99 1.67 6.94
CA LYS A 33 17.77 1.69 5.50
C LYS A 33 16.30 1.54 5.17
N TYR A 34 15.87 2.26 4.15
CA TYR A 34 14.49 2.30 3.71
C TYR A 34 14.39 2.14 2.20
N VAL A 35 13.34 1.45 1.76
CA VAL A 35 12.86 1.51 0.37
C VAL A 35 11.93 2.69 0.26
N LEU A 36 12.34 3.70 -0.49
CA LEU A 36 11.61 4.95 -0.67
C LEU A 36 10.59 4.84 -1.80
N LYS A 37 9.42 5.42 -1.56
CA LYS A 37 8.36 5.68 -2.53
C LYS A 37 8.24 7.19 -2.68
N PHE A 38 8.41 7.66 -3.91
CA PHE A 38 8.59 9.07 -4.23
C PHE A 38 7.27 9.75 -4.61
N ARG A 39 7.03 10.96 -4.08
CA ARG A 39 5.87 11.78 -4.42
C ARG A 39 5.92 12.30 -5.86
N GLY A 40 7.11 12.40 -6.45
CA GLY A 40 7.32 12.83 -7.84
C GLY A 40 7.16 11.71 -8.87
N ALA A 41 6.87 10.47 -8.45
CA ALA A 41 6.62 9.37 -9.37
C ALA A 41 5.31 9.58 -10.16
N GLY A 42 5.11 8.85 -11.26
CA GLY A 42 3.99 9.09 -12.19
C GLY A 42 2.57 9.05 -11.57
N HIS A 43 2.35 8.23 -10.53
CA HIS A 43 1.07 8.19 -9.79
C HIS A 43 1.03 9.14 -8.58
N GLY A 44 2.11 9.86 -8.33
CA GLY A 44 2.24 10.92 -7.37
C GLY A 44 1.89 10.55 -5.94
N VAL A 45 1.39 11.56 -5.20
CA VAL A 45 0.93 11.41 -3.82
C VAL A 45 -0.23 10.43 -3.65
N LYS A 46 -1.04 10.19 -4.70
CA LYS A 46 -2.13 9.19 -4.65
C LYS A 46 -1.58 7.79 -4.39
N MET A 47 -0.47 7.42 -5.02
CA MET A 47 0.22 6.15 -4.75
C MET A 47 0.78 6.08 -3.31
N LEU A 48 1.34 7.19 -2.80
CA LEU A 48 1.80 7.24 -1.40
C LEU A 48 0.65 7.08 -0.40
N ILE A 49 -0.51 7.65 -0.70
CA ILE A 49 -1.73 7.45 0.08
C ILE A 49 -2.16 5.98 0.05
N SER A 50 -2.13 5.33 -1.12
CA SER A 50 -2.43 3.89 -1.23
C SER A 50 -1.49 3.03 -0.40
N GLU A 51 -0.19 3.30 -0.45
CA GLU A 51 0.82 2.59 0.33
C GLU A 51 0.59 2.78 1.84
N LEU A 52 0.35 4.03 2.27
CA LEU A 52 0.08 4.38 3.67
C LEU A 52 -1.18 3.70 4.20
N LEU A 53 -2.32 3.88 3.52
CA LEU A 53 -3.60 3.34 3.97
C LEU A 53 -3.58 1.81 3.92
N GLY A 54 -3.14 1.22 2.80
CA GLY A 54 -3.06 -0.23 2.63
C GLY A 54 -2.12 -0.86 3.67
N GLY A 55 -0.99 -0.20 3.95
CA GLY A 55 -0.04 -0.69 4.92
C GLY A 55 -0.53 -0.60 6.37
N LYS A 56 -1.23 0.47 6.77
CA LYS A 56 -1.84 0.53 8.11
C LYS A 56 -2.98 -0.47 8.30
N ILE A 57 -3.79 -0.68 7.27
CA ILE A 57 -4.81 -1.75 7.30
C ILE A 57 -4.13 -3.13 7.40
N THR A 58 -3.00 -3.34 6.72
CA THR A 58 -2.20 -4.57 6.82
C THR A 58 -1.76 -4.84 8.27
N GLU A 59 -1.22 -3.83 8.96
CA GLU A 59 -0.83 -3.94 10.38
C GLU A 59 -2.01 -4.34 11.27
N ILE A 60 -3.17 -3.69 11.10
CA ILE A 60 -4.38 -3.96 11.91
C ILE A 60 -4.93 -5.37 11.68
N LEU A 61 -4.82 -5.89 10.46
CA LEU A 61 -5.21 -7.26 10.15
C LEU A 61 -4.26 -8.32 10.75
N GLY A 62 -3.21 -7.89 11.46
CA GLY A 62 -2.19 -8.74 12.05
C GLY A 62 -1.25 -9.35 11.01
N LEU A 63 -1.18 -8.75 9.83
CA LEU A 63 -0.28 -9.17 8.76
C LEU A 63 1.08 -8.48 8.94
N LYS A 64 2.14 -9.16 8.48
CA LYS A 64 3.48 -8.61 8.53
C LYS A 64 3.68 -7.65 7.36
N ILE A 65 4.15 -6.45 7.63
CA ILE A 65 4.57 -5.44 6.67
C ILE A 65 5.79 -4.73 7.26
N PRO A 66 6.80 -4.34 6.46
CA PRO A 66 7.88 -3.51 6.98
C PRO A 66 7.34 -2.23 7.61
N GLU A 67 8.04 -1.70 8.61
CA GLU A 67 7.64 -0.44 9.24
C GLU A 67 7.53 0.67 8.19
N LEU A 68 6.38 1.35 8.19
CA LEU A 68 6.15 2.55 7.40
C LEU A 68 6.66 3.77 8.16
N VAL A 69 7.44 4.59 7.48
CA VAL A 69 7.93 5.87 7.98
C VAL A 69 7.63 6.97 6.98
N PHE A 70 7.36 8.17 7.48
CA PHE A 70 7.46 9.35 6.65
C PHE A 70 8.92 9.70 6.43
N VAL A 71 9.23 10.19 5.23
CA VAL A 71 10.61 10.41 4.82
C VAL A 71 10.76 11.80 4.24
N ASN A 72 11.58 12.64 4.86
CA ASN A 72 11.92 13.95 4.32
C ASN A 72 13.11 13.85 3.36
N LEU A 73 12.92 14.39 2.15
CA LEU A 73 13.94 14.55 1.13
C LEU A 73 14.35 16.02 1.04
N ASP A 74 15.65 16.26 1.19
CA ASP A 74 16.24 17.58 1.02
C ASP A 74 16.35 17.95 -0.48
N VAL A 75 16.35 19.24 -0.80
CA VAL A 75 16.53 19.79 -2.16
C VAL A 75 17.88 19.41 -2.81
N ASP A 76 18.86 19.03 -1.99
CA ASP A 76 20.16 18.56 -2.43
C ASP A 76 20.16 17.05 -2.77
N PHE A 77 19.08 16.33 -2.43
CA PHE A 77 18.99 14.89 -2.64
C PHE A 77 18.98 14.52 -4.13
N GLY A 78 19.80 13.53 -4.50
CA GLY A 78 19.83 13.04 -5.89
C GLY A 78 20.54 13.95 -6.89
N ARG A 79 21.12 15.09 -6.48
CA ARG A 79 21.83 16.02 -7.39
C ARG A 79 23.00 15.40 -8.15
N THR A 80 23.62 14.36 -7.60
CA THR A 80 24.73 13.64 -8.23
C THR A 80 24.27 12.43 -9.04
N GLU A 81 22.96 12.18 -9.14
CA GLU A 81 22.43 11.13 -10.00
C GLU A 81 22.70 11.49 -11.46
N ALA A 82 23.24 10.51 -12.20
CA ALA A 82 23.66 10.67 -13.59
C ALA A 82 22.53 10.37 -14.56
N ASP A 83 21.55 9.57 -14.14
CA ASP A 83 20.34 9.28 -14.91
C ASP A 83 19.36 10.47 -14.82
N GLU A 84 19.11 11.13 -15.95
CA GLU A 84 18.26 12.34 -16.00
C GLU A 84 16.82 12.08 -15.53
N GLU A 85 16.25 10.91 -15.84
CA GLU A 85 14.88 10.56 -15.44
C GLU A 85 14.78 10.39 -13.93
N ILE A 86 15.77 9.70 -13.33
CA ILE A 86 15.84 9.54 -11.88
C ILE A 86 16.13 10.88 -11.20
N GLN A 87 17.01 11.70 -11.78
CA GLN A 87 17.32 13.01 -11.22
C GLN A 87 16.08 13.92 -11.17
N ASP A 88 15.28 13.95 -12.24
CA ASP A 88 14.05 14.75 -12.28
C ASP A 88 12.97 14.19 -11.33
N LEU A 89 12.85 12.86 -11.23
CA LEU A 89 12.03 12.21 -10.21
C LEU A 89 12.40 12.68 -8.79
N LEU A 90 13.70 12.69 -8.46
CA LEU A 90 14.19 13.06 -7.13
C LEU A 90 13.97 14.55 -6.84
N LYS A 91 14.21 15.45 -7.82
CA LYS A 91 13.91 16.89 -7.69
C LYS A 91 12.42 17.13 -7.44
N ASN A 92 11.55 16.44 -8.18
CA ASN A 92 10.09 16.52 -8.00
C ASN A 92 9.62 15.85 -6.71
N SER A 93 10.52 15.24 -5.95
CA SER A 93 10.24 14.55 -4.69
C SER A 93 10.81 15.24 -3.46
N GLU A 94 11.22 16.51 -3.56
CA GLU A 94 11.56 17.33 -2.40
C GLU A 94 10.41 17.35 -1.37
N GLY A 95 10.74 17.24 -0.08
CA GLY A 95 9.78 17.22 1.01
C GLY A 95 9.35 15.82 1.47
N LEU A 96 8.09 15.69 1.88
CA LEU A 96 7.58 14.49 2.59
C LEU A 96 7.17 13.35 1.65
N ASN A 97 7.85 12.22 1.78
CA ASN A 97 7.64 11.00 1.01
C ASN A 97 7.31 9.85 1.98
N LEU A 98 7.25 8.62 1.46
CA LEU A 98 7.02 7.44 2.28
C LEU A 98 8.18 6.44 2.13
N GLY A 99 8.53 5.78 3.22
CA GLY A 99 9.56 4.76 3.26
C GLY A 99 9.06 3.49 3.94
N LEU A 100 9.53 2.35 3.45
CA LEU A 100 9.36 1.05 4.09
C LEU A 100 10.71 0.59 4.61
N HIS A 101 10.78 0.11 5.86
CA HIS A 101 12.01 -0.43 6.42
C HIS A 101 12.58 -1.54 5.52
N TYR A 102 13.88 -1.46 5.21
CA TYR A 102 14.51 -2.43 4.32
C TYR A 102 14.80 -3.74 5.08
N LEU A 103 14.09 -4.81 4.71
CA LEU A 103 14.28 -6.13 5.31
C LEU A 103 15.52 -6.83 4.74
N SER A 104 16.68 -6.59 5.36
CA SER A 104 17.94 -7.19 4.92
C SER A 104 17.88 -8.72 4.90
N GLY A 105 18.25 -9.32 3.77
CA GLY A 105 18.23 -10.77 3.57
C GLY A 105 16.85 -11.36 3.26
N SER A 106 15.82 -10.55 3.10
CA SER A 106 14.53 -11.02 2.56
C SER A 106 14.69 -11.47 1.09
N ILE A 107 13.87 -12.42 0.67
CA ILE A 107 13.77 -12.85 -0.73
C ILE A 107 12.33 -12.72 -1.22
N ALA A 108 12.13 -12.58 -2.53
CA ALA A 108 10.80 -12.60 -3.09
C ALA A 108 10.08 -13.92 -2.78
N TYR A 109 8.79 -13.84 -2.46
CA TYR A 109 7.95 -15.01 -2.27
C TYR A 109 7.76 -15.75 -3.60
N ASP A 110 7.94 -17.07 -3.55
CA ASP A 110 7.70 -17.98 -4.67
C ASP A 110 6.36 -18.72 -4.46
N SER A 111 5.53 -18.74 -5.50
CA SER A 111 4.16 -19.29 -5.42
C SER A 111 4.09 -20.82 -5.18
N SER A 112 5.21 -21.55 -5.31
CA SER A 112 5.29 -22.96 -4.94
C SER A 112 5.35 -23.18 -3.42
N VAL A 113 5.68 -22.14 -2.64
CA VAL A 113 5.73 -22.20 -1.19
C VAL A 113 4.31 -22.28 -0.63
N LYS A 114 4.08 -23.25 0.26
CA LYS A 114 2.80 -23.35 0.97
C LYS A 114 2.76 -22.40 2.15
N ILE A 115 1.71 -21.61 2.20
CA ILE A 115 1.42 -20.66 3.27
C ILE A 115 0.23 -21.16 4.07
N ASP A 116 0.15 -20.77 5.34
CA ASP A 116 -1.03 -21.03 6.15
C ASP A 116 -2.30 -20.53 5.44
N PRO A 117 -3.36 -21.35 5.32
CA PRO A 117 -4.55 -20.96 4.56
C PRO A 117 -5.28 -19.73 5.10
N LEU A 118 -5.24 -19.49 6.42
CA LEU A 118 -5.85 -18.30 7.01
C LEU A 118 -5.01 -17.05 6.71
N LEU A 119 -3.68 -17.14 6.81
CA LEU A 119 -2.77 -16.08 6.40
C LEU A 119 -2.97 -15.71 4.91
N ALA A 120 -3.02 -16.71 4.03
CA ALA A 120 -3.31 -16.50 2.61
C ALA A 120 -4.68 -15.83 2.39
N SER A 121 -5.71 -16.28 3.12
CA SER A 121 -7.04 -15.68 3.05
C SER A 121 -7.10 -14.24 3.57
N LYS A 122 -6.36 -13.90 4.62
CA LYS A 122 -6.28 -12.52 5.12
C LYS A 122 -5.62 -11.58 4.11
N ILE A 123 -4.57 -12.02 3.41
CA ILE A 123 -3.92 -11.21 2.37
C ILE A 123 -4.84 -11.04 1.15
N VAL A 124 -5.48 -12.11 0.68
CA VAL A 124 -6.48 -12.00 -0.40
C VAL A 124 -7.63 -11.08 0.00
N TRP A 125 -8.12 -11.21 1.23
CA TRP A 125 -9.17 -10.34 1.76
C TRP A 125 -8.70 -8.88 1.78
N LEU A 126 -7.50 -8.59 2.30
CA LEU A 126 -6.89 -7.27 2.29
C LEU A 126 -6.89 -6.68 0.88
N ASP A 127 -6.32 -7.37 -0.11
CA ASP A 127 -6.19 -6.83 -1.46
C ASP A 127 -7.54 -6.62 -2.14
N THR A 128 -8.52 -7.51 -1.89
CA THR A 128 -9.89 -7.28 -2.35
C THR A 128 -10.57 -6.11 -1.65
N PHE A 129 -10.24 -5.86 -0.38
CA PHE A 129 -10.74 -4.73 0.39
C PHE A 129 -10.11 -3.41 -0.05
N ILE A 130 -8.80 -3.33 -0.27
CA ILE A 130 -8.15 -2.09 -0.72
C ILE A 130 -8.13 -1.95 -2.24
N THR A 131 -8.68 -2.91 -2.99
CA THR A 131 -8.66 -2.96 -4.47
C THR A 131 -7.26 -3.00 -5.10
N ASN A 132 -6.35 -3.76 -4.51
CA ASN A 132 -4.97 -3.90 -4.99
C ASN A 132 -4.89 -4.81 -6.21
N ILE A 133 -4.59 -4.24 -7.37
CA ILE A 133 -4.51 -4.98 -8.65
C ILE A 133 -3.16 -5.65 -8.90
N ASP A 134 -2.13 -5.38 -8.09
CA ASP A 134 -0.74 -5.74 -8.41
C ASP A 134 -0.15 -6.84 -7.52
N ARG A 135 -0.97 -7.64 -6.83
CA ARG A 135 -0.50 -8.84 -6.10
C ARG A 135 -0.71 -10.13 -6.89
N THR A 136 0.00 -10.26 -8.01
CA THR A 136 -0.21 -11.30 -9.01
C THR A 136 0.91 -12.34 -9.04
N PHE A 137 0.76 -13.39 -9.85
CA PHE A 137 1.84 -14.37 -10.08
C PHE A 137 3.08 -13.77 -10.75
N LYS A 138 2.94 -12.66 -11.49
CA LYS A 138 4.05 -11.99 -12.16
C LYS A 138 4.79 -11.02 -11.24
N ASN A 139 4.01 -10.30 -10.42
CA ASN A 139 4.53 -9.42 -9.39
C ASN A 139 3.89 -9.80 -8.07
N THR A 140 4.59 -10.60 -7.26
CA THR A 140 3.99 -11.12 -6.02
C THR A 140 3.88 -10.05 -4.96
N ASN A 141 4.73 -9.01 -4.99
CA ASN A 141 4.82 -7.97 -3.97
C ASN A 141 4.83 -8.54 -2.54
N LEU A 142 5.44 -9.72 -2.38
CA LEU A 142 5.50 -10.46 -1.12
C LEU A 142 6.95 -10.88 -0.90
N LEU A 143 7.39 -10.81 0.36
CA LEU A 143 8.73 -11.21 0.76
C LEU A 143 8.66 -12.39 1.74
N MET A 144 9.63 -13.29 1.66
CA MET A 144 9.95 -14.24 2.72
C MET A 144 11.12 -13.67 3.53
N TRP A 145 10.90 -13.43 4.81
CA TRP A 145 11.93 -12.96 5.75
C TRP A 145 11.81 -13.72 7.07
N HIS A 146 12.92 -14.31 7.52
CA HIS A 146 12.95 -15.20 8.69
C HIS A 146 11.87 -16.30 8.70
N LYS A 147 11.55 -16.85 7.53
CA LYS A 147 10.49 -17.86 7.30
C LYS A 147 9.05 -17.37 7.54
N GLU A 148 8.86 -16.07 7.68
CA GLU A 148 7.55 -15.44 7.70
C GLU A 148 7.27 -14.76 6.35
N LEU A 149 6.00 -14.68 5.98
CA LEU A 149 5.54 -13.98 4.78
C LEU A 149 5.24 -12.52 5.13
N TRP A 150 5.81 -11.59 4.37
CA TRP A 150 5.68 -10.15 4.56
C TRP A 150 5.04 -9.52 3.32
N VAL A 151 4.04 -8.69 3.55
CA VAL A 151 3.38 -7.86 2.55
C VAL A 151 4.26 -6.65 2.25
N ILE A 152 4.45 -6.34 0.98
CA ILE A 152 5.00 -5.07 0.51
C ILE A 152 4.12 -4.53 -0.64
N ASP A 153 4.36 -3.28 -1.01
CA ASP A 153 3.84 -2.60 -2.19
C ASP A 153 2.31 -2.69 -2.33
N ASN A 154 1.64 -1.80 -1.60
CA ASN A 154 0.22 -1.55 -1.72
C ASN A 154 -0.09 -0.33 -2.61
N GLY A 155 0.90 0.26 -3.27
CA GLY A 155 0.78 1.48 -4.05
C GLY A 155 -0.20 1.40 -5.22
N ALA A 156 -0.44 0.20 -5.76
CA ALA A 156 -1.43 -0.07 -6.81
C ALA A 156 -2.86 -0.38 -6.27
N SER A 157 -3.15 0.09 -5.06
CA SER A 157 -4.47 -0.02 -4.40
C SER A 157 -5.32 1.23 -4.64
N PHE A 158 -6.57 1.16 -4.18
CA PHE A 158 -7.54 2.26 -4.21
C PHE A 158 -7.77 2.85 -5.61
N TYR A 159 -7.79 2.01 -6.65
CA TYR A 159 -7.90 2.41 -8.06
C TYR A 159 -8.96 3.49 -8.35
N PHE A 160 -10.04 3.54 -7.57
CA PHE A 160 -11.06 4.59 -7.66
C PHE A 160 -10.46 6.01 -7.60
N HIS A 161 -9.33 6.22 -6.90
CA HIS A 161 -8.76 7.55 -6.75
C HIS A 161 -8.13 8.12 -8.04
N HIS A 162 -7.90 7.27 -9.04
CA HIS A 162 -7.46 7.67 -10.37
C HIS A 162 -8.64 8.04 -11.29
N SER A 163 -9.85 7.69 -10.88
CA SER A 163 -11.11 8.09 -11.50
C SER A 163 -11.99 8.69 -10.40
N TRP A 164 -11.62 9.91 -9.97
CA TRP A 164 -12.16 10.64 -8.80
C TRP A 164 -13.64 11.05 -8.98
N GLN A 165 -14.50 10.05 -9.19
CA GLN A 165 -15.92 10.15 -9.49
C GLN A 165 -16.61 8.86 -9.01
N ASN A 166 -17.88 8.96 -8.60
CA ASN A 166 -18.72 7.80 -8.26
C ASN A 166 -18.08 6.83 -7.24
N PHE A 167 -17.32 7.34 -6.27
CA PHE A 167 -16.62 6.53 -5.26
C PHE A 167 -17.58 5.64 -4.44
N ASP A 168 -18.83 6.05 -4.23
CA ASP A 168 -19.88 5.23 -3.60
C ASP A 168 -20.17 3.94 -4.37
N ALA A 169 -20.18 4.02 -5.71
CA ALA A 169 -20.36 2.86 -6.57
C ALA A 169 -19.08 2.01 -6.58
N ALA A 170 -17.91 2.65 -6.62
CA ALA A 170 -16.62 1.97 -6.58
C ALA A 170 -16.44 1.14 -5.30
N ALA A 171 -16.95 1.61 -4.16
CA ALA A 171 -16.92 0.91 -2.88
C ALA A 171 -17.79 -0.38 -2.85
N LYS A 172 -18.75 -0.52 -3.76
CA LYS A 172 -19.66 -1.68 -3.85
C LYS A 172 -19.31 -2.64 -4.99
N THR A 173 -18.06 -2.64 -5.44
CA THR A 173 -17.59 -3.46 -6.54
C THR A 173 -17.07 -4.83 -6.08
N PRO A 174 -17.26 -5.91 -6.87
CA PRO A 174 -16.79 -7.27 -6.55
C PRO A 174 -15.27 -7.48 -6.62
N PHE A 175 -14.50 -6.55 -7.17
CA PHE A 175 -13.06 -6.70 -7.39
C PHE A 175 -12.68 -7.95 -8.23
N LYS A 176 -13.03 -7.93 -9.52
CA LYS A 176 -12.81 -9.04 -10.48
C LYS A 176 -11.35 -9.43 -10.71
N TYR A 177 -10.40 -8.56 -10.39
CA TYR A 177 -8.96 -8.82 -10.55
C TYR A 177 -8.44 -9.86 -9.56
N VAL A 178 -9.20 -10.21 -8.51
CA VAL A 178 -8.83 -11.24 -7.54
C VAL A 178 -8.49 -12.59 -8.18
N LYS A 179 -9.07 -12.91 -9.34
CA LYS A 179 -8.78 -14.15 -10.10
C LYS A 179 -7.29 -14.31 -10.45
N ASP A 180 -6.55 -13.21 -10.55
CA ASP A 180 -5.13 -13.19 -10.93
C ASP A 180 -4.21 -13.15 -9.68
N HIS A 181 -4.78 -13.15 -8.48
CA HIS A 181 -4.07 -12.99 -7.22
C HIS A 181 -3.24 -14.24 -6.85
N VAL A 182 -1.95 -14.05 -6.53
CA VAL A 182 -0.98 -15.16 -6.33
C VAL A 182 -1.35 -16.13 -5.21
N LEU A 183 -1.92 -15.65 -4.10
CA LEU A 183 -2.34 -16.49 -2.98
C LEU A 183 -3.77 -17.04 -3.08
N LEU A 184 -4.55 -16.68 -4.12
CA LEU A 184 -5.94 -17.12 -4.23
C LEU A 184 -6.11 -18.66 -4.15
N PRO A 185 -5.25 -19.48 -4.80
CA PRO A 185 -5.36 -20.94 -4.70
C PRO A 185 -5.18 -21.50 -3.28
N GLN A 186 -4.51 -20.76 -2.39
CA GLN A 186 -4.23 -21.19 -1.01
C GLN A 186 -5.22 -20.61 0.00
N ALA A 187 -5.97 -19.56 -0.38
CA ALA A 187 -6.90 -18.82 0.46
C ALA A 187 -8.23 -19.56 0.70
N THR A 188 -8.20 -20.68 1.41
CA THR A 188 -9.40 -21.52 1.68
C THR A 188 -10.26 -21.05 2.87
N LYS A 189 -9.84 -20.01 3.58
CA LYS A 189 -10.43 -19.51 4.83
C LYS A 189 -10.99 -18.08 4.70
N LEU A 190 -11.52 -17.71 3.53
CA LEU A 190 -12.00 -16.35 3.24
C LEU A 190 -13.10 -15.88 4.21
N ASP A 191 -14.06 -16.75 4.56
CA ASP A 191 -15.12 -16.37 5.51
C ASP A 191 -14.59 -16.16 6.94
N GLU A 192 -13.48 -16.81 7.29
CA GLU A 192 -12.81 -16.63 8.59
C GLU A 192 -11.97 -15.35 8.60
N ALA A 193 -11.29 -15.04 7.50
CA ALA A 193 -10.61 -13.77 7.31
C ALA A 193 -11.59 -12.58 7.35
N ASP A 194 -12.77 -12.72 6.73
CA ASP A 194 -13.81 -11.68 6.74
C ASP A 194 -14.36 -11.42 8.14
N ARG A 195 -14.71 -12.47 8.89
CA ARG A 195 -15.11 -12.32 10.30
C ARG A 195 -14.04 -11.64 11.14
N PHE A 196 -12.79 -12.07 11.01
CA PHE A 196 -11.68 -11.45 11.73
C PHE A 196 -11.52 -9.96 11.36
N ALA A 197 -11.64 -9.61 10.08
CA ALA A 197 -11.54 -8.23 9.64
C ALA A 197 -12.65 -7.34 10.27
N HIS A 198 -13.89 -7.84 10.35
CA HIS A 198 -15.00 -7.15 11.03
C HIS A 198 -14.82 -7.04 12.56
N GLU A 199 -13.99 -7.88 13.18
CA GLU A 199 -13.66 -7.76 14.61
C GLU A 199 -12.65 -6.64 14.89
N VAL A 200 -11.73 -6.37 13.95
CA VAL A 200 -10.60 -5.45 14.18
C VAL A 200 -10.72 -4.11 13.44
N LEU A 201 -11.48 -4.06 12.34
CA LEU A 201 -11.74 -2.84 11.57
C LEU A 201 -13.09 -2.24 11.96
N ASN A 202 -13.13 -0.92 12.11
CA ASN A 202 -14.34 -0.16 12.46
C ASN A 202 -14.15 1.33 12.12
N ASP A 203 -15.22 2.11 12.26
CA ASP A 203 -15.22 3.54 11.95
C ASP A 203 -14.10 4.32 12.66
N ASN A 204 -13.83 4.04 13.95
CA ASN A 204 -12.77 4.77 14.68
C ASN A 204 -11.39 4.47 14.09
N ILE A 205 -11.12 3.20 13.79
CA ILE A 205 -9.87 2.79 13.14
C ILE A 205 -9.72 3.44 11.76
N PHE A 206 -10.79 3.45 10.95
CA PHE A 206 -10.73 4.11 9.64
C PHE A 206 -10.48 5.62 9.76
N ARG A 207 -11.13 6.30 10.73
CA ARG A 207 -10.87 7.71 11.03
C ARG A 207 -9.41 7.96 11.40
N ASP A 208 -8.87 7.16 12.32
CA ASP A 208 -7.49 7.30 12.74
C ASP A 208 -6.54 7.12 11.56
N ILE A 209 -6.75 6.11 10.71
CA ILE A 209 -5.89 5.84 9.54
C ILE A 209 -5.95 6.98 8.51
N VAL A 210 -7.13 7.46 8.12
CA VAL A 210 -7.23 8.53 7.10
C VAL A 210 -6.68 9.86 7.61
N ASN A 211 -6.73 10.10 8.92
CA ASN A 211 -6.15 11.28 9.54
C ASN A 211 -4.61 11.26 9.54
N LEU A 212 -3.98 10.11 9.28
CA LEU A 212 -2.53 10.04 9.07
C LEU A 212 -2.11 10.62 7.73
N ILE A 213 -3.03 10.76 6.76
CA ILE A 213 -2.68 11.30 5.45
C ILE A 213 -2.20 12.76 5.63
N PRO A 214 -0.93 13.07 5.28
CA PRO A 214 -0.40 14.41 5.40
C PRO A 214 -1.23 15.39 4.58
N GLN A 215 -1.49 16.57 5.14
CA GLN A 215 -2.25 17.61 4.44
C GLN A 215 -1.59 18.00 3.11
N ASP A 216 -0.25 18.02 3.08
CA ASP A 216 0.55 18.33 1.89
C ASP A 216 0.32 17.35 0.72
N TRP A 217 -0.22 16.15 0.98
CA TRP A 217 -0.56 15.16 -0.04
C TRP A 217 -1.98 15.30 -0.58
N LEU A 218 -2.78 16.22 -0.05
CA LEU A 218 -4.21 16.35 -0.34
C LEU A 218 -4.54 17.58 -1.18
N HIS A 219 -3.53 18.24 -1.74
CA HIS A 219 -3.69 19.33 -2.69
C HIS A 219 -3.56 18.78 -4.10
N TRP A 220 -4.67 18.38 -4.72
CA TRP A 220 -4.68 17.82 -6.07
C TRP A 220 -5.24 18.81 -7.08
N ASP A 221 -4.54 18.99 -8.20
CA ASP A 221 -4.98 19.89 -9.27
C ASP A 221 -6.27 19.42 -9.94
N ASP A 222 -6.62 18.13 -9.82
CA ASP A 222 -7.76 17.48 -10.46
C ASP A 222 -8.98 17.26 -9.54
N ALA A 223 -8.96 17.81 -8.32
CA ALA A 223 -10.05 17.70 -7.34
C ALA A 223 -10.57 19.09 -6.92
N GLU A 224 -11.89 19.20 -6.74
CA GLU A 224 -12.52 20.43 -6.23
C GLU A 224 -12.66 20.40 -4.70
N GLU A 225 -12.52 19.20 -4.10
CA GLU A 225 -12.65 18.96 -2.67
C GLU A 225 -11.47 19.55 -1.87
N SER A 226 -11.79 20.02 -0.66
CA SER A 226 -10.80 20.36 0.36
C SER A 226 -10.07 19.11 0.90
N PRO A 227 -8.89 19.27 1.52
CA PRO A 227 -8.18 18.15 2.13
C PRO A 227 -9.03 17.29 3.09
N ASP A 228 -9.89 17.91 3.89
CA ASP A 228 -10.75 17.17 4.81
C ASP A 228 -11.84 16.39 4.05
N GLU A 229 -12.42 16.97 3.00
CA GLU A 229 -13.38 16.26 2.13
C GLU A 229 -12.72 15.07 1.40
N ILE A 230 -11.46 15.19 0.98
CA ILE A 230 -10.72 14.04 0.41
C ILE A 230 -10.54 12.93 1.45
N ARG A 231 -10.20 13.26 2.70
CA ARG A 231 -10.14 12.26 3.79
C ARG A 231 -11.50 11.61 4.04
N GLU A 232 -12.57 12.40 4.00
CA GLU A 232 -13.94 11.87 4.11
C GLU A 232 -14.26 10.86 3.00
N VAL A 233 -13.83 11.11 1.76
CA VAL A 233 -14.01 10.15 0.65
C VAL A 233 -13.32 8.82 0.94
N TYR A 234 -12.06 8.82 1.39
CA TYR A 234 -11.36 7.58 1.77
C TYR A 234 -12.04 6.86 2.94
N PHE A 235 -12.46 7.61 3.97
CA PHE A 235 -13.18 7.05 5.11
C PHE A 235 -14.48 6.36 4.66
N ASN A 236 -15.31 7.06 3.87
CA ASN A 236 -16.58 6.53 3.38
C ASN A 236 -16.38 5.33 2.46
N PHE A 237 -15.33 5.32 1.64
CA PHE A 237 -14.97 4.18 0.81
C PHE A 237 -14.63 2.94 1.66
N LEU A 238 -13.75 3.08 2.65
CA LEU A 238 -13.32 1.99 3.53
C LEU A 238 -14.51 1.44 4.34
N LYS A 239 -15.29 2.33 4.94
CA LYS A 239 -16.50 1.98 5.68
C LYS A 239 -17.49 1.22 4.80
N THR A 240 -17.85 1.78 3.65
CA THR A 240 -18.82 1.17 2.74
C THR A 240 -18.35 -0.18 2.24
N ARG A 241 -17.06 -0.35 1.94
CA ARG A 241 -16.51 -1.65 1.56
C ARG A 241 -16.60 -2.68 2.67
N LEU A 242 -16.32 -2.30 3.92
CA LEU A 242 -16.39 -3.23 5.04
C LEU A 242 -17.85 -3.68 5.26
N GLU A 243 -18.79 -2.74 5.28
CA GLU A 243 -20.23 -3.02 5.40
C GLU A 243 -20.76 -3.94 4.29
N ASN A 244 -20.13 -3.90 3.11
CA ASN A 244 -20.51 -4.68 1.94
C ASN A 244 -19.47 -5.75 1.57
N SER A 245 -18.65 -6.20 2.54
CA SER A 245 -17.49 -7.07 2.27
C SER A 245 -17.87 -8.37 1.56
N GLN A 246 -19.08 -8.88 1.83
CA GLN A 246 -19.61 -10.08 1.20
C GLN A 246 -19.60 -10.00 -0.34
N ILE A 247 -19.70 -8.81 -0.94
CA ILE A 247 -19.64 -8.61 -2.39
C ILE A 247 -18.31 -9.12 -2.96
N PHE A 248 -17.18 -8.64 -2.43
CA PHE A 248 -15.86 -9.04 -2.94
C PHE A 248 -15.39 -10.39 -2.36
N VAL A 249 -15.84 -10.77 -1.16
CA VAL A 249 -15.59 -12.12 -0.62
C VAL A 249 -16.26 -13.18 -1.50
N ASN A 250 -17.49 -12.93 -1.97
CA ASN A 250 -18.17 -13.81 -2.92
C ASN A 250 -17.41 -13.95 -4.23
N GLU A 251 -16.93 -12.84 -4.79
CA GLU A 251 -16.14 -12.85 -6.02
C GLU A 251 -14.86 -13.68 -5.85
N ALA A 252 -14.13 -13.48 -4.74
CA ALA A 252 -12.92 -14.25 -4.44
C ALA A 252 -13.21 -15.75 -4.32
N ARG A 253 -14.32 -16.14 -3.64
CA ARG A 253 -14.74 -17.54 -3.55
C ARG A 253 -15.07 -18.13 -4.92
N ASN A 254 -15.83 -17.41 -5.73
CA ASN A 254 -16.22 -17.84 -7.07
C ASN A 254 -14.99 -17.98 -8.00
N ALA A 255 -14.04 -17.04 -7.91
CA ALA A 255 -12.83 -17.05 -8.73
C ALA A 255 -11.87 -18.20 -8.37
N ARG A 256 -11.86 -18.65 -7.11
CA ARG A 256 -11.00 -19.76 -6.65
C ARG A 256 -11.46 -21.13 -7.18
N GLY A 257 -12.76 -21.29 -7.39
CA GLY A 257 -13.40 -22.59 -7.68
C GLY A 257 -13.93 -23.26 -6.42
#